data_AF-A0A8J2ZLR2-F1
#
_entry.id   AF-A0A8J2ZLR2-F1
#
_cell.length_a   1.000
_cell.length_b   1.000
_cell.length_c   1.000
_cell.angle_alpha   90.00
_cell.angle_beta   90.00
_cell.angle_gamma   90.00
#
_symmetry.space_group_name_H-M   'P 1'
#
loop_
_entity.id
_entity.type
_entity.pdbx_description
1 polymer ?
#
loop_
_entity_poly.entity_id
_entity_poly.type
_entity_poly.pdbx_seq_one_letter_code
_entity_poly.pdbx_strand_id
1 'polypeptide(L)'
;MTYTPMISGSGLVGWQMLQRTISTQKAAFDNSPEIARESKYFRENIGSIATAENLVENRRLLNVTLSAFGLQDQIESKFLIQRVLEEDPDAEGSLVSRLGNSAYTALANILDFSETVFHKTQEEGFGVSIFQRYEASMLSDLEETQRRSISE
;
A
#
# COMPACT_ATOMS: atom_id res chain seq x y z
N MET A 1 16.38 -10.48 7.35
CA MET A 1 17.15 -11.42 8.21
C MET A 1 16.17 -12.45 8.76
N THR A 2 16.38 -13.72 8.44
CA THR A 2 15.45 -14.82 8.79
C THR A 2 15.68 -15.28 10.23
N TYR A 3 14.67 -15.14 11.08
CA TYR A 3 14.69 -15.77 12.40
C TYR A 3 14.67 -17.29 12.20
N THR A 4 15.77 -17.96 12.54
CA THR A 4 15.88 -19.41 12.39
C THR A 4 15.70 -20.05 13.76
N PRO A 5 14.58 -20.74 14.03
CA PRO A 5 14.38 -21.43 15.30
C PRO A 5 15.44 -22.54 15.47
N MET A 6 16.06 -22.64 16.64
CA MET A 6 17.01 -23.71 16.94
C MET A 6 16.25 -25.02 17.20
N ILE A 7 16.21 -25.91 16.21
CA ILE A 7 15.59 -27.23 16.34
C ILE A 7 16.70 -28.26 16.60
N SER A 8 16.73 -28.81 17.83
CA SER A 8 17.60 -29.93 18.19
C SER A 8 16.90 -31.24 17.83
N GLY A 9 17.00 -31.68 16.57
CA GLY A 9 16.54 -32.99 16.12
C GLY A 9 15.54 -32.94 14.96
N SER A 10 15.55 -33.97 14.10
CA SER A 10 14.61 -34.13 13.00
C SER A 10 13.37 -34.93 13.42
N GLY A 11 12.24 -34.72 12.72
CA GLY A 11 11.00 -35.47 12.95
C GLY A 11 10.25 -35.10 14.24
N LEU A 12 9.60 -36.08 14.88
CA LEU A 12 8.70 -35.89 16.03
C LEU A 12 9.37 -35.26 17.25
N VAL A 13 10.65 -35.57 17.50
CA VAL A 13 11.41 -35.01 18.65
C VAL A 13 11.65 -33.51 18.45
N GLY A 14 12.04 -33.11 17.24
CA GLY A 14 12.16 -31.69 16.86
C GLY A 14 10.82 -30.97 16.95
N TRP A 15 9.73 -31.59 16.50
CA TRP A 15 8.37 -31.03 16.60
C TRP A 15 7.92 -30.84 18.05
N GLN A 16 8.12 -31.83 18.93
CA GLN A 16 7.79 -31.71 20.35
C GLN A 16 8.62 -30.62 21.04
N MET A 17 9.90 -30.48 20.67
CA MET A 17 10.74 -29.41 21.21
C MET A 17 10.32 -28.03 20.69
N LEU A 18 9.94 -27.91 19.42
CA LEU A 18 9.38 -26.68 18.87
C LEU A 18 8.10 -26.29 19.61
N GLN A 19 7.16 -27.23 19.80
CA GLN A 19 5.92 -26.98 20.55
C GLN A 19 6.20 -26.49 21.98
N ARG A 20 7.24 -27.02 22.62
CA ARG A 20 7.64 -26.61 23.97
C ARG A 20 8.32 -25.24 24.02
N THR A 21 9.05 -24.87 22.97
CA THR A 21 9.91 -23.67 22.95
C THR A 21 9.32 -22.50 22.16
N ILE A 22 8.28 -22.72 21.36
CA ILE A 22 7.69 -21.70 20.48
C ILE A 22 7.20 -20.47 21.26
N SER A 23 6.65 -20.66 22.46
CA SER A 23 6.19 -19.56 23.32
C SER A 23 7.35 -18.68 23.79
N THR A 24 8.46 -19.28 24.23
CA THR A 24 9.68 -18.57 24.63
C THR A 24 10.35 -17.89 23.43
N GLN A 25 10.41 -18.56 22.29
CA GLN A 25 10.96 -18.01 21.05
C GLN A 25 10.13 -16.81 20.56
N LYS A 26 8.80 -16.91 20.60
CA LYS A 26 7.89 -15.80 20.30
C LYS A 26 8.08 -14.64 21.28
N ALA A 27 8.17 -14.90 22.59
CA ALA A 27 8.40 -13.86 23.58
C ALA A 27 9.76 -13.17 23.37
N ALA A 28 10.81 -13.91 23.01
CA ALA A 28 12.11 -13.33 22.68
C ALA A 28 12.08 -12.49 21.40
N PHE A 29 11.32 -12.92 20.38
CA PHE A 29 11.09 -12.16 19.16
C PHE A 29 10.34 -10.86 19.46
N ASP A 30 9.21 -10.93 20.17
CA ASP A 30 8.38 -9.78 20.51
C ASP A 30 9.16 -8.74 21.36
N ASN A 31 10.12 -9.18 22.18
CA ASN A 31 10.99 -8.33 23.00
C ASN A 31 12.34 -7.97 22.33
N SER A 32 12.56 -8.33 21.06
CA SER A 32 13.82 -8.07 20.39
C SER A 32 14.03 -6.57 20.17
N PRO A 33 15.13 -5.97 20.68
CA PRO A 33 15.46 -4.57 20.44
C PRO A 33 15.65 -4.26 18.95
N GLU A 34 16.04 -5.25 18.15
CA GLU A 34 16.21 -5.09 16.71
C GLU A 34 14.87 -4.91 15.99
N ILE A 35 13.87 -5.74 16.33
CA ILE A 35 12.52 -5.63 15.75
C ILE A 35 11.88 -4.30 16.14
N ALA A 36 12.07 -3.87 17.39
CA ALA A 36 11.62 -2.56 17.83
C ALA A 36 12.25 -1.42 17.03
N ARG A 37 13.56 -1.49 16.73
CA ARG A 37 14.26 -0.49 15.92
C ARG A 37 13.79 -0.48 14.47
N GLU A 38 13.65 -1.63 13.82
CA GLU A 38 13.18 -1.71 12.43
C GLU A 38 11.71 -1.27 12.32
N SER A 39 10.85 -1.68 13.24
CA SER A 39 9.45 -1.24 13.31
C SER A 39 9.34 0.28 13.50
N LYS A 40 10.16 0.86 14.38
CA LYS A 40 10.21 2.31 14.59
C LYS A 40 10.66 3.01 13.31
N TYR A 41 11.78 2.58 12.72
CA TYR A 41 12.31 3.17 11.50
C TYR A 41 11.30 3.09 10.34
N PHE A 42 10.65 1.95 10.17
CA PHE A 42 9.63 1.78 9.14
C PHE A 42 8.47 2.76 9.32
N ARG A 43 7.89 2.85 10.53
CA ARG A 43 6.78 3.78 10.81
C ARG A 43 7.15 5.24 10.59
N GLU A 44 8.37 5.63 10.92
CA GLU A 44 8.83 7.02 10.79
C GLU A 44 9.16 7.42 9.35
N ASN A 45 9.54 6.47 8.49
CA ASN A 45 10.10 6.78 7.17
C ASN A 45 9.25 6.30 6.00
N ILE A 46 8.37 5.30 6.15
CA ILE A 46 7.63 4.76 5.00
C ILE A 46 6.70 5.80 4.35
N GLY A 47 6.15 6.73 5.13
CA GLY A 47 5.25 7.77 4.63
C GLY A 47 5.90 8.81 3.71
N SER A 48 7.24 8.87 3.63
CA SER A 48 7.93 9.76 2.68
C SER A 48 8.25 9.07 1.34
N ILE A 49 8.00 7.77 1.21
CA ILE A 49 8.27 7.01 0.01
C ILE A 49 7.14 7.24 -1.00
N ALA A 50 7.42 8.04 -2.03
CA ALA A 50 6.47 8.39 -3.08
C ALA A 50 6.63 7.59 -4.38
N THR A 51 7.71 6.82 -4.53
CA THR A 51 8.00 6.07 -5.77
C THR A 51 8.56 4.69 -5.45
N ALA A 52 8.40 3.77 -6.40
CA ALA A 52 9.01 2.44 -6.33
C ALA A 52 10.54 2.52 -6.20
N GLU A 53 11.17 3.46 -6.91
CA GLU A 53 12.61 3.74 -6.83
C GLU A 53 13.04 4.10 -5.40
N ASN A 54 12.35 5.06 -4.76
CA ASN A 54 12.64 5.47 -3.37
C ASN A 54 12.57 4.28 -2.40
N LEU A 55 11.63 3.35 -2.62
CA LEU A 55 11.52 2.15 -1.79
C LEU A 55 12.71 1.21 -1.98
N VAL A 56 13.08 0.91 -3.23
CA VAL A 56 14.15 -0.07 -3.52
C VAL A 56 15.55 0.46 -3.21
N GLU A 57 15.72 1.78 -3.17
CA GLU A 57 16.94 2.43 -2.68
C GLU A 57 17.09 2.30 -1.16
N ASN A 58 15.99 2.38 -0.41
CA ASN A 58 16.01 2.20 1.04
C ASN A 58 15.96 0.71 1.43
N ARG A 59 17.14 0.09 1.55
CA ARG A 59 17.29 -1.33 1.90
C ARG A 59 16.59 -1.75 3.18
N ARG A 60 16.48 -0.88 4.20
CA ARG A 60 15.81 -1.21 5.47
C ARG A 60 14.30 -1.30 5.29
N LEU A 61 13.70 -0.32 4.62
CA LEU A 61 12.27 -0.33 4.29
C LEU A 61 11.95 -1.49 3.35
N LEU A 62 12.74 -1.68 2.29
CA LEU A 62 12.57 -2.78 1.35
C LEU A 62 12.62 -4.14 2.06
N ASN A 63 13.58 -4.37 2.96
CA ASN A 63 13.68 -5.63 3.70
C ASN A 63 12.46 -5.91 4.57
N VAL A 64 11.93 -4.91 5.27
CA VAL A 64 10.70 -5.07 6.09
C VAL A 64 9.50 -5.38 5.19
N THR A 65 9.33 -4.61 4.11
CA THR A 65 8.28 -4.83 3.12
C THR A 65 8.34 -6.23 2.52
N LEU A 66 9.47 -6.63 1.92
CA LEU A 66 9.60 -7.93 1.29
C LEU A 66 9.40 -9.08 2.28
N SER A 67 9.89 -8.94 3.51
CA SER A 67 9.67 -9.95 4.56
C SER A 67 8.18 -10.11 4.92
N ALA A 68 7.39 -9.03 4.88
CA ALA A 68 5.95 -9.09 5.13
C ALA A 68 5.19 -9.88 4.05
N PHE A 69 5.71 -9.92 2.83
CA PHE A 69 5.15 -10.66 1.70
C PHE A 69 5.81 -12.02 1.44
N GLY A 70 6.77 -12.43 2.28
CA GLY A 70 7.52 -13.68 2.09
C GLY A 70 8.48 -13.64 0.89
N LEU A 71 8.89 -12.44 0.45
CA LEU A 71 9.79 -12.19 -0.68
C LEU A 71 11.19 -11.78 -0.21
N GLN A 72 11.59 -12.11 1.03
CA GLN A 72 12.87 -11.67 1.61
C GLN A 72 14.10 -12.07 0.78
N ASP A 73 14.04 -13.17 0.04
CA ASP A 73 15.14 -13.65 -0.81
C ASP A 73 15.34 -12.76 -2.05
N GLN A 74 14.39 -11.87 -2.35
CA GLN A 74 14.44 -10.93 -3.47
C GLN A 74 15.05 -9.58 -3.11
N ILE A 75 15.68 -9.46 -1.93
CA ILE A 75 16.28 -8.21 -1.46
C ILE A 75 17.37 -7.65 -2.39
N GLU A 76 18.04 -8.52 -3.15
CA GLU A 76 19.04 -8.12 -4.16
C GLU A 76 18.43 -7.87 -5.55
N SER A 77 17.20 -8.32 -5.78
CA SER A 77 16.50 -8.22 -7.07
C SER A 77 15.82 -6.85 -7.24
N LYS A 78 16.50 -5.75 -6.91
CA LYS A 78 15.92 -4.39 -6.85
C LYS A 78 15.19 -3.99 -8.12
N PHE A 79 15.80 -4.23 -9.28
CA PHE A 79 15.20 -3.90 -10.58
C PHE A 79 13.88 -4.65 -10.80
N LEU A 80 13.83 -5.94 -10.45
CA LEU A 80 12.60 -6.73 -10.56
C LEU A 80 11.51 -6.18 -9.64
N ILE A 81 11.86 -5.90 -8.38
CA ILE A 81 10.90 -5.36 -7.40
C ILE A 81 10.40 -4.00 -7.84
N GLN A 82 11.28 -3.11 -8.29
CA GLN A 82 10.89 -1.81 -8.82
C GLN A 82 9.92 -1.97 -9.99
N ARG A 83 10.21 -2.86 -10.96
CA ARG A 83 9.33 -3.11 -12.10
C ARG A 83 7.97 -3.65 -11.69
N VAL A 84 7.93 -4.57 -10.72
CA VAL A 84 6.69 -5.11 -10.14
C VAL A 84 5.82 -4.02 -9.52
N LEU A 85 6.45 -3.03 -8.88
CA LEU A 85 5.76 -1.92 -8.20
C LEU A 85 5.36 -0.77 -9.15
N GLU A 86 5.99 -0.68 -10.32
CA GLU A 86 5.69 0.32 -11.35
C GLU A 86 4.61 -0.14 -12.33
N GLU A 87 4.35 -1.44 -12.41
CA GLU A 87 3.43 -2.03 -13.39
C GLU A 87 2.04 -2.27 -12.78
N ASP A 88 1.00 -2.00 -13.58
CA ASP A 88 -0.38 -2.30 -13.20
C ASP A 88 -0.57 -3.82 -13.08
N PRO A 89 -0.88 -4.33 -11.88
CA PRO A 89 -1.02 -5.76 -11.65
C PRO A 89 -2.20 -6.38 -12.43
N ASP A 90 -3.24 -5.60 -12.74
CA ASP A 90 -4.45 -6.04 -13.43
C ASP A 90 -4.35 -5.92 -14.96
N ALA A 91 -3.27 -5.33 -15.48
CA ALA A 91 -3.05 -5.22 -16.91
C ALA A 91 -2.94 -6.60 -17.59
N GLU A 92 -3.51 -6.73 -18.78
CA GLU A 92 -3.46 -7.98 -19.54
C GLU A 92 -2.00 -8.34 -19.87
N GLY A 93 -1.57 -9.51 -19.39
CA GLY A 93 -0.19 -9.95 -19.55
C GLY A 93 0.81 -9.19 -18.69
N SER A 94 0.40 -8.65 -17.54
CA SER A 94 1.28 -7.97 -16.58
C SER A 94 2.45 -8.86 -16.13
N LEU A 95 3.59 -8.25 -15.78
CA LEU A 95 4.76 -8.95 -15.24
C LEU A 95 4.40 -9.81 -14.04
N VAL A 96 3.60 -9.29 -13.11
CA VAL A 96 3.17 -10.05 -11.91
C VAL A 96 2.36 -11.28 -12.28
N SER A 97 1.49 -11.19 -13.30
CA SER A 97 0.74 -12.33 -13.83
C SER A 97 1.67 -13.37 -14.46
N ARG A 98 2.71 -12.93 -15.18
CA ARG A 98 3.72 -13.83 -15.79
C ARG A 98 4.62 -14.51 -14.76
N LEU A 99 4.89 -13.87 -13.63
CA LEU A 99 5.72 -14.44 -12.56
C LEU A 99 5.03 -15.61 -11.85
N GLY A 100 3.69 -15.70 -11.91
CA GLY A 100 2.93 -16.84 -11.38
C GLY A 100 2.97 -17.00 -9.85
N ASN A 101 3.50 -16.01 -9.13
CA ASN A 101 3.58 -16.00 -7.67
C ASN A 101 2.73 -14.85 -7.13
N SER A 102 1.66 -15.20 -6.40
CA SER A 102 0.68 -14.28 -5.83
C SER A 102 1.27 -13.27 -4.84
N ALA A 103 2.46 -13.54 -4.28
CA ALA A 103 3.14 -12.60 -3.39
C ALA A 103 3.55 -11.31 -4.12
N TYR A 104 3.93 -11.38 -5.41
CA TYR A 104 4.25 -10.18 -6.20
C TYR A 104 3.00 -9.37 -6.51
N THR A 105 1.88 -10.02 -6.84
CA THR A 105 0.59 -9.35 -7.02
C THR A 105 0.13 -8.67 -5.73
N ALA A 106 0.23 -9.35 -4.60
CA ALA A 106 -0.13 -8.78 -3.30
C ALA A 106 0.76 -7.57 -2.93
N LEU A 107 2.06 -7.66 -3.24
CA LEU A 107 3.00 -6.55 -3.05
C LEU A 107 2.63 -5.34 -3.91
N ALA A 108 2.39 -5.54 -5.22
CA ALA A 108 2.03 -4.48 -6.15
C ALA A 108 0.71 -3.80 -5.77
N ASN A 109 -0.30 -4.58 -5.36
CA ASN A 109 -1.61 -4.06 -4.95
C ASN A 109 -1.55 -3.20 -3.68
N ILE A 110 -0.68 -3.51 -2.73
CA ILE A 110 -0.62 -2.75 -1.46
C ILE A 110 0.27 -1.51 -1.56
N LEU A 111 1.33 -1.60 -2.37
CA LEU A 111 2.29 -0.53 -2.63
C LEU A 111 2.08 -0.02 -4.05
N ASP A 112 0.87 0.49 -4.26
CA ASP A 112 0.49 1.11 -5.51
C ASP A 112 1.12 2.51 -5.60
N PHE A 113 2.10 2.65 -6.48
CA PHE A 113 2.75 3.93 -6.80
C PHE A 113 2.16 4.57 -8.07
N SER A 114 1.05 4.03 -8.59
CA SER A 114 0.35 4.63 -9.71
C SER A 114 -0.20 6.02 -9.34
N GLU A 115 -0.33 6.88 -10.35
CA GLU A 115 -0.85 8.22 -10.14
C GLU A 115 -2.31 8.15 -9.70
N THR A 116 -2.60 8.56 -8.47
CA THR A 116 -3.98 8.70 -8.01
C THR A 116 -4.60 9.92 -8.69
N VAL A 117 -5.42 9.70 -9.72
CA VAL A 117 -6.16 10.78 -10.38
C VAL A 117 -7.38 11.13 -9.55
N PHE A 118 -7.33 12.28 -8.87
CA PHE A 118 -8.48 12.86 -8.19
C PHE A 118 -9.22 13.81 -9.13
N HIS A 119 -10.46 13.48 -9.49
CA HIS A 119 -11.27 14.37 -10.32
C HIS A 119 -11.95 15.42 -9.44
N LYS A 120 -12.02 16.68 -9.91
CA LYS A 120 -12.76 17.75 -9.18
C LYS A 120 -14.20 17.37 -8.84
N THR A 121 -14.82 16.52 -9.67
CA THR A 121 -16.17 16.00 -9.46
C THR A 121 -16.31 15.11 -8.22
N GLN A 122 -15.19 14.62 -7.68
CA GLN A 122 -15.12 13.80 -6.48
C GLN A 122 -14.80 14.63 -5.23
N GLU A 123 -14.53 15.94 -5.34
CA GLU A 123 -14.34 16.81 -4.18
C GLU A 123 -15.63 16.87 -3.34
N GLU A 124 -15.48 16.78 -2.03
CA GLU A 124 -16.60 16.99 -1.10
C GLU A 124 -17.23 18.37 -1.34
N GLY A 125 -18.56 18.41 -1.48
CA GLY A 125 -19.29 19.66 -1.73
C GLY A 125 -19.27 20.15 -3.19
N PHE A 126 -18.53 19.50 -4.11
CA PHE A 126 -18.55 19.86 -5.53
C PHE A 126 -19.98 19.88 -6.10
N GLY A 127 -20.74 18.81 -5.87
CA GLY A 127 -22.13 18.71 -6.32
C GLY A 127 -23.04 19.80 -5.76
N VAL A 128 -22.84 20.17 -4.49
CA VAL A 128 -23.60 21.25 -3.83
C VAL A 128 -23.32 22.59 -4.50
N SER A 129 -22.05 22.87 -4.82
CA SER A 129 -21.66 24.13 -5.47
C SER A 129 -22.29 24.31 -6.85
N ILE A 130 -22.43 23.22 -7.62
CA ILE A 130 -23.06 23.24 -8.93
C ILE A 130 -24.57 23.48 -8.78
N PHE A 131 -25.21 22.81 -7.82
CA PHE A 131 -26.64 22.98 -7.58
C PHE A 131 -27.00 24.40 -7.13
N GLN A 132 -26.20 25.01 -6.25
CA GLN A 132 -26.40 26.39 -5.82
C GLN A 132 -26.33 27.39 -6.99
N ARG A 133 -25.42 27.18 -7.94
CA ARG A 133 -25.32 28.03 -9.15
C ARG A 133 -26.52 27.86 -10.05
N TYR A 134 -27.04 26.64 -10.17
CA TYR A 134 -28.23 26.36 -10.93
C TYR A 134 -29.47 27.05 -10.33
N GLU A 135 -29.66 26.96 -9.01
CA GLU A 135 -30.74 27.66 -8.31
C GLU A 135 -30.68 29.18 -8.51
N ALA A 136 -29.48 29.75 -8.42
CA ALA A 136 -29.27 31.18 -8.65
C ALA A 136 -29.63 31.62 -10.08
N SER A 137 -29.29 30.81 -11.09
CA SER A 137 -29.66 31.08 -12.49
C SER A 137 -31.17 31.01 -12.72
N MET A 138 -31.83 30.02 -12.12
CA MET A 138 -33.29 29.89 -12.22
C MET A 138 -34.01 31.09 -11.59
N LEU A 139 -33.52 31.57 -10.44
CA LEU A 139 -34.06 32.75 -9.79
C LEU A 139 -33.89 34.01 -10.64
N SER A 140 -32.72 34.23 -11.24
CA SER A 140 -32.50 35.41 -12.10
C SER A 140 -33.40 35.42 -13.33
N ASP A 141 -33.59 34.25 -13.97
CA ASP A 141 -34.44 34.13 -15.16
C ASP A 141 -35.91 34.44 -14.84
N LEU A 142 -36.38 34.00 -13.65
CA LEU A 142 -37.72 34.31 -13.16
C LEU A 142 -37.90 35.82 -12.92
N GLU A 143 -36.92 36.48 -12.29
CA GLU A 143 -36.98 37.93 -12.07
C GLU A 143 -37.01 38.73 -13.38
N GLU A 144 -36.22 38.32 -14.39
CA GLU A 144 -36.21 38.99 -15.69
C GLU A 144 -37.54 38.80 -16.43
N THR A 145 -38.11 37.60 -16.36
CA THR A 145 -39.42 37.28 -16.94
C THR A 145 -40.53 38.14 -16.30
N GLN A 146 -40.52 38.29 -14.97
CA GLN A 146 -41.47 39.18 -14.29
C GLN A 146 -41.30 40.64 -14.69
N ARG A 147 -40.06 41.15 -14.77
CA ARG A 147 -39.81 42.53 -15.20
C ARG A 147 -40.36 42.83 -16.59
N ARG A 148 -40.20 41.92 -17.56
CA ARG A 148 -40.79 42.08 -18.90
C ARG A 148 -42.31 42.15 -18.86
N SER A 149 -42.96 41.28 -18.08
CA SER A 149 -44.43 41.23 -17.99
C SER A 149 -45.09 42.48 -17.40
N ILE A 150 -44.34 43.29 -16.64
CA ILE A 150 -44.83 44.53 -16.01
C ILE A 150 -44.58 45.76 -16.91
N SER A 151 -43.75 45.62 -17.95
CA SER A 151 -43.38 46.72 -18.85
C SER A 151 -44.17 46.78 -20.17
N GLU A 152 -45.00 45.78 -20.45
CA GLU A 152 -46.00 45.77 -21.55
C GLU A 152 -47.39 46.19 -21.03
#